data_AF-A0AAD5SLA1-F1
#
_entry.id   AF-A0AAD5SLA1-F1
#
_cell.length_a   1.000
_cell.length_b   1.000
_cell.length_c   1.000
_cell.angle_alpha   90.00
_cell.angle_beta   90.00
_cell.angle_gamma   90.00
#
_symmetry.space_group_name_H-M   'P 1'
#
loop_
_entity.id
_entity.type
_entity.pdbx_description
1 polymer ?
#
loop_
_entity_poly.entity_id
_entity_poly.type
_entity_poly.pdbx_seq_one_letter_code
_entity_poly.pdbx_strand_id
1 'polypeptide(L)'
;MLLLARRYGKNAVPKETGDDSIYLNEYKNLSVDGTYIPADKLQITWSNGHYWKIEDNDSALSTKIAVLSSVCWFDVVGEIRGVRRGKYRPVARIRFERDAFGLEGVQLSAAVIEKSDEPSVDPTEVAKSTVTFPQDYQSMRAAWKLFRMPILQVGTEPGAAEYHTVRISAVDHGTGWKAGLSIDYVGLETVEERKVRRSGVEGGDTVDSDDSDDDDNQARLGNSGGDDDAEGGAGSWTGGIVGAARRFLNI
;
A
#
# COMPACT_ATOMS: atom_id res chain seq x y z
N MET A 1 20.55 3.17 -24.38
CA MET A 1 19.66 3.92 -25.32
C MET A 1 18.28 3.30 -25.63
N LEU A 2 18.14 1.99 -25.89
CA LEU A 2 16.85 1.38 -26.32
C LEU A 2 15.69 1.51 -25.29
N LEU A 3 16.01 1.59 -24.00
CA LEU A 3 15.05 1.69 -22.90
C LEU A 3 14.28 3.03 -22.85
N LEU A 4 14.97 4.15 -23.12
CA LEU A 4 14.38 5.50 -23.07
C LEU A 4 13.46 5.77 -24.28
N ALA A 5 13.89 5.37 -25.47
CA ALA A 5 13.13 5.53 -26.71
C ALA A 5 11.80 4.76 -26.69
N ARG A 6 11.72 3.67 -25.91
CA ARG A 6 10.52 2.85 -25.74
C ARG A 6 9.55 3.44 -24.71
N ARG A 7 10.03 4.20 -23.71
CA ARG A 7 9.23 4.78 -22.62
C ARG A 7 8.68 6.18 -22.95
N TYR A 8 9.41 6.99 -23.72
CA TYR A 8 9.05 8.39 -24.01
C TYR A 8 9.06 8.76 -25.51
N GLY A 9 9.29 7.77 -26.40
CA GLY A 9 9.44 7.97 -27.84
C GLY A 9 10.88 8.27 -28.26
N LYS A 10 11.24 7.93 -29.50
CA LYS A 10 12.62 8.09 -30.04
C LYS A 10 13.16 9.53 -29.98
N ASN A 11 12.28 10.53 -29.84
CA ASN A 11 12.64 11.96 -29.81
C ASN A 11 12.93 12.48 -28.39
N ALA A 12 12.61 11.71 -27.34
CA ALA A 12 12.80 12.11 -25.95
C ALA A 12 14.22 11.78 -25.42
N VAL A 13 15.08 11.22 -26.26
CA VAL A 13 16.47 10.91 -25.92
C VAL A 13 17.36 11.96 -26.59
N PRO A 14 18.03 12.84 -25.83
CA PRO A 14 19.02 13.77 -26.37
C PRO A 14 20.11 12.98 -27.11
N LYS A 15 20.40 13.34 -28.35
CA LYS A 15 21.25 12.54 -29.25
C LYS A 15 22.76 12.61 -28.94
N GLU A 16 23.20 13.45 -28.00
CA GLU A 16 24.58 13.98 -28.05
C GLU A 16 25.49 13.67 -26.86
N THR A 17 25.07 12.95 -25.82
CA THR A 17 25.96 12.65 -24.69
C THR A 17 26.18 11.16 -24.54
N GLY A 18 27.32 10.68 -25.08
CA GLY A 18 27.79 9.29 -25.02
C GLY A 18 28.23 8.82 -23.64
N ASP A 19 27.63 9.34 -22.57
CA ASP A 19 27.89 8.92 -21.20
C ASP A 19 26.63 8.25 -20.63
N ASP A 20 26.55 6.93 -20.81
CA ASP A 20 25.46 6.08 -20.32
C ASP A 20 25.31 6.14 -18.77
N SER A 21 26.31 6.66 -18.04
CA SER A 21 26.32 6.75 -16.58
C SER A 21 25.39 7.85 -16.03
N ILE A 22 25.16 8.93 -16.80
CA ILE A 22 24.28 10.04 -16.43
C ILE A 22 22.82 9.56 -16.38
N TYR A 23 22.39 8.79 -17.39
CA TYR A 23 21.04 8.23 -17.45
C TYR A 23 20.79 7.18 -16.37
N LEU A 24 21.82 6.41 -15.98
CA LEU A 24 21.72 5.40 -14.93
C LEU A 24 21.56 6.01 -13.54
N ASN A 25 22.22 7.14 -13.28
CA ASN A 25 22.07 7.91 -12.05
C ASN A 25 20.75 8.70 -12.02
N GLU A 26 20.31 9.28 -13.14
CA GLU A 26 18.96 9.84 -13.26
C GLU A 26 17.88 8.77 -13.03
N TYR A 27 18.04 7.55 -13.55
CA TYR A 27 17.09 6.44 -13.33
C TYR A 27 17.08 5.93 -11.87
N LYS A 28 18.24 5.96 -11.19
CA LYS A 28 18.33 5.64 -9.75
C LYS A 28 17.69 6.72 -8.88
N ASN A 29 17.82 7.99 -9.26
CA ASN A 29 17.22 9.13 -8.57
C ASN A 29 15.73 9.32 -8.92
N LEU A 30 15.29 8.91 -10.12
CA LEU A 30 13.89 8.69 -10.50
C LEU A 30 13.23 7.55 -9.72
N SER A 31 13.94 6.82 -8.85
CA SER A 31 13.35 5.66 -8.14
C SER A 31 12.24 6.05 -7.17
N VAL A 32 12.17 7.31 -6.73
CA VAL A 32 11.03 7.82 -5.93
C VAL A 32 9.89 8.27 -6.87
N ASP A 33 10.08 9.25 -7.75
CA ASP A 33 9.02 9.72 -8.66
C ASP A 33 8.52 8.66 -9.65
N GLY A 34 9.32 7.64 -9.92
CA GLY A 34 8.97 6.51 -10.78
C GLY A 34 8.22 5.37 -10.06
N THR A 35 8.12 5.42 -8.72
CA THR A 35 7.41 4.41 -7.91
C THR A 35 6.27 4.99 -7.08
N TYR A 36 6.15 6.32 -7.02
CA TYR A 36 5.04 7.02 -6.38
C TYR A 36 4.26 7.84 -7.40
N ILE A 37 2.94 7.87 -7.25
CA ILE A 37 2.03 8.66 -8.07
C ILE A 37 1.35 9.67 -7.15
N PRO A 38 1.62 10.96 -7.33
CA PRO A 38 0.99 12.00 -6.55
C PRO A 38 -0.49 12.18 -6.90
N ALA A 39 -1.23 12.79 -5.98
CA ALA A 39 -2.68 12.98 -6.08
C ALA A 39 -3.14 13.61 -7.40
N ASP A 40 -2.42 14.61 -7.91
CA ASP A 40 -2.76 15.33 -9.14
C ASP A 40 -2.50 14.53 -10.44
N LYS A 41 -1.91 13.34 -10.31
CA LYS A 41 -1.69 12.38 -11.40
C LYS A 41 -2.56 11.13 -11.28
N LEU A 42 -3.39 11.04 -10.23
CA LEU A 42 -4.34 9.94 -10.08
C LEU A 42 -5.51 10.11 -11.06
N GLN A 43 -6.01 8.98 -11.56
CA GLN A 43 -7.27 8.92 -12.30
C GLN A 43 -8.38 8.77 -11.27
N ILE A 44 -9.20 9.81 -11.12
CA ILE A 44 -10.24 9.89 -10.09
C ILE A 44 -11.60 10.07 -10.78
N THR A 45 -12.50 9.12 -10.59
CA THR A 45 -13.90 9.28 -11.02
C THR A 45 -14.55 10.40 -10.21
N TRP A 46 -15.39 11.20 -10.86
CA TRP A 46 -16.04 12.37 -10.24
C TRP A 46 -15.08 13.51 -9.85
N SER A 47 -13.89 13.60 -10.48
CA SER A 47 -12.95 14.72 -10.32
C SER A 47 -13.42 15.99 -11.04
N ASN A 48 -14.46 16.63 -10.49
CA ASN A 48 -15.09 17.83 -11.04
C ASN A 48 -15.10 19.02 -10.05
N GLY A 49 -14.40 18.90 -8.92
CA GLY A 49 -14.36 19.90 -7.84
C GLY A 49 -15.51 19.80 -6.85
N HIS A 50 -16.65 19.19 -7.22
CA HIS A 50 -17.79 19.01 -6.32
C HIS A 50 -17.63 17.76 -5.45
N TYR A 51 -17.28 16.63 -6.07
CA TYR A 51 -17.18 15.35 -5.37
C TYR A 51 -15.75 15.04 -4.93
N TRP A 52 -14.80 15.24 -5.86
CA TRP A 52 -13.37 15.23 -5.59
C TRP A 52 -12.76 16.55 -5.99
N LYS A 53 -11.87 17.06 -5.16
CA LYS A 53 -11.09 18.28 -5.42
C LYS A 53 -9.61 18.02 -5.21
N ILE A 54 -8.78 18.65 -6.02
CA ILE A 54 -7.34 18.71 -5.79
C ILE A 54 -7.06 20.01 -5.05
N GLU A 55 -6.41 19.92 -3.89
CA GLU A 55 -6.06 21.07 -3.05
C GLU A 55 -4.55 21.13 -2.82
N ASP A 56 -4.04 22.35 -2.68
CA ASP A 56 -2.65 22.57 -2.29
C ASP A 56 -2.46 22.26 -0.80
N ASN A 57 -1.39 21.56 -0.48
CA ASN A 57 -1.04 21.16 0.88
C ASN A 57 0.47 20.98 1.02
N ASP A 58 1.11 21.86 1.78
CA ASP A 58 2.57 21.88 1.96
C ASP A 58 3.12 20.63 2.68
N SER A 59 2.27 19.85 3.36
CA SER A 59 2.66 18.60 4.03
C SER A 59 2.63 17.37 3.11
N ALA A 60 2.15 17.54 1.88
CA ALA A 60 2.02 16.50 0.86
C ALA A 60 3.31 16.32 0.07
N LEU A 61 3.54 15.12 -0.48
CA LEU A 61 4.75 14.81 -1.25
C LEU A 61 4.89 15.73 -2.48
N SER A 62 3.77 16.03 -3.13
CA SER A 62 3.71 16.82 -4.38
C SER A 62 3.14 18.21 -4.19
N THR A 63 3.03 18.69 -2.95
CA THR A 63 2.27 19.90 -2.58
C THR A 63 0.77 19.86 -2.92
N LYS A 64 0.25 18.72 -3.39
CA LYS A 64 -1.16 18.54 -3.78
C LYS A 64 -1.74 17.27 -3.16
N ILE A 65 -3.01 17.35 -2.79
CA ILE A 65 -3.80 16.24 -2.25
C ILE A 65 -5.14 16.15 -2.97
N ALA A 66 -5.68 14.94 -3.08
CA ALA A 66 -7.04 14.70 -3.55
C ALA A 66 -7.95 14.55 -2.34
N VAL A 67 -8.99 15.37 -2.24
CA VAL A 67 -9.93 15.40 -1.13
C VAL A 67 -11.32 15.00 -1.62
N LEU A 68 -11.89 14.00 -0.98
CA LEU A 68 -13.26 13.54 -1.19
C LEU A 68 -14.23 14.40 -0.37
N SER A 69 -15.03 15.20 -1.06
CA SER A 69 -16.12 15.97 -0.47
C SER A 69 -17.27 15.06 -0.03
N SER A 70 -18.01 14.45 -0.98
CA SER A 70 -19.02 13.44 -0.66
C SER A 70 -19.49 12.66 -1.89
N VAL A 71 -19.52 11.33 -1.87
CA VAL A 71 -20.02 10.51 -2.99
C VAL A 71 -20.57 9.17 -2.51
N CYS A 72 -21.48 8.53 -3.27
CA CYS A 72 -21.94 7.18 -2.95
C CYS A 72 -20.97 6.08 -3.42
N TRP A 73 -20.31 6.28 -4.56
CA TRP A 73 -19.30 5.36 -5.11
C TRP A 73 -18.13 6.13 -5.74
N PHE A 74 -16.94 5.54 -5.76
CA PHE A 74 -15.78 6.12 -6.44
C PHE A 74 -14.77 5.06 -6.90
N ASP A 75 -13.99 5.46 -7.89
CA ASP A 75 -12.73 4.80 -8.26
C ASP A 75 -11.60 5.83 -8.24
N VAL A 76 -10.54 5.52 -7.52
CA VAL A 76 -9.27 6.24 -7.57
C VAL A 76 -8.21 5.27 -8.03
N VAL A 77 -7.50 5.58 -9.12
CA VAL A 77 -6.56 4.67 -9.76
C VAL A 77 -5.23 5.39 -10.06
N GLY A 78 -4.13 4.76 -9.68
CA GLY A 78 -2.77 5.13 -10.11
C GLY A 78 -2.10 3.96 -10.82
N GLU A 79 -1.48 4.20 -11.99
CA GLU A 79 -0.74 3.19 -12.75
C GLU A 79 0.76 3.48 -12.80
N ILE A 80 1.56 2.63 -12.18
CA ILE A 80 3.02 2.70 -12.18
C ILE A 80 3.53 1.80 -13.29
N ARG A 81 4.10 2.41 -14.33
CA ARG A 81 4.57 1.69 -15.53
C ARG A 81 6.06 1.43 -15.48
N GLY A 82 6.49 0.27 -15.97
CA GLY A 82 7.92 -0.06 -16.06
C GLY A 82 8.49 -0.58 -14.74
N VAL A 83 7.65 -1.24 -13.93
CA VAL A 83 8.06 -1.86 -12.67
C VAL A 83 8.87 -3.12 -12.99
N ARG A 84 10.11 -3.20 -12.50
CA ARG A 84 10.97 -4.38 -12.69
C ARG A 84 10.44 -5.56 -11.89
N ARG A 85 10.78 -6.77 -12.30
CA ARG A 85 10.51 -7.98 -11.50
C ARG A 85 11.06 -7.86 -10.08
N GLY A 86 10.33 -8.38 -9.11
CA GLY A 86 10.74 -8.35 -7.70
C GLY A 86 9.58 -8.38 -6.72
N LYS A 87 9.89 -8.13 -5.45
CA LYS A 87 8.93 -8.03 -4.35
C LYS A 87 8.76 -6.57 -3.96
N TYR A 88 7.52 -6.10 -4.00
CA TYR A 88 7.18 -4.74 -3.65
C TYR A 88 6.11 -4.73 -2.57
N ARG A 89 6.11 -3.68 -1.76
CA ARG A 89 5.04 -3.39 -0.83
C ARG A 89 4.28 -2.18 -1.35
N PRO A 90 3.05 -2.37 -1.86
CA PRO A 90 2.22 -1.26 -2.27
C PRO A 90 1.82 -0.41 -1.07
N VAL A 91 1.80 0.90 -1.26
CA VAL A 91 1.51 1.87 -0.20
C VAL A 91 0.57 2.96 -0.69
N ALA A 92 -0.19 3.53 0.25
CA ALA A 92 -0.97 4.73 0.03
C ALA A 92 -0.86 5.65 1.25
N ARG A 93 -0.56 6.93 1.04
CA ARG A 93 -0.53 7.93 2.11
C ARG A 93 -1.86 8.67 2.12
N ILE A 94 -2.62 8.48 3.19
CA ILE A 94 -4.03 8.86 3.30
C ILE A 94 -4.26 9.55 4.64
N ARG A 95 -5.23 10.47 4.69
CA ARG A 95 -5.73 11.09 5.91
C ARG A 95 -7.25 11.02 5.94
N PHE A 96 -7.81 10.76 7.12
CA PHE A 96 -9.24 10.89 7.37
C PHE A 96 -9.52 12.25 8.00
N GLU A 97 -10.36 13.04 7.36
CA GLU A 97 -10.79 14.34 7.84
C GLU A 97 -11.71 14.22 9.06
N ARG A 98 -11.91 15.32 9.78
CA ARG A 98 -12.70 15.33 11.02
C ARG A 98 -14.15 14.90 10.79
N ASP A 99 -14.70 15.25 9.65
CA ASP A 99 -16.05 14.95 9.18
C ASP A 99 -16.12 13.69 8.32
N ALA A 100 -15.07 12.86 8.29
CA ALA A 100 -15.07 11.62 7.52
C ALA A 100 -16.14 10.63 8.01
N PHE A 101 -16.90 10.06 7.06
CA PHE A 101 -17.93 9.04 7.30
C PHE A 101 -18.06 8.09 6.10
N GLY A 102 -18.66 6.90 6.33
CA GLY A 102 -18.98 5.92 5.29
C GLY A 102 -17.78 5.26 4.61
N LEU A 103 -16.58 5.37 5.18
CA LEU A 103 -15.34 4.83 4.61
C LEU A 103 -15.02 3.40 5.08
N GLU A 104 -15.83 2.84 5.96
CA GLU A 104 -15.73 1.44 6.37
C GLU A 104 -15.92 0.51 5.16
N GLY A 105 -15.04 -0.48 5.01
CA GLY A 105 -15.15 -1.45 3.91
C GLY A 105 -14.53 -1.00 2.59
N VAL A 106 -14.12 0.26 2.44
CA VAL A 106 -13.37 0.72 1.25
C VAL A 106 -12.10 -0.12 1.08
N GLN A 107 -11.89 -0.62 -0.13
CA GLN A 107 -10.75 -1.47 -0.44
C GLN A 107 -9.65 -0.66 -1.12
N LEU A 108 -8.45 -0.73 -0.56
CA LEU A 108 -7.21 -0.41 -1.26
C LEU A 108 -6.67 -1.70 -1.87
N SER A 109 -6.38 -1.68 -3.16
CA SER A 109 -5.78 -2.84 -3.83
C SER A 109 -4.63 -2.43 -4.74
N ALA A 110 -3.73 -3.37 -5.00
CA ALA A 110 -2.67 -3.25 -5.96
C ALA A 110 -2.62 -4.53 -6.81
N ALA A 111 -2.59 -4.38 -8.12
CA ALA A 111 -2.56 -5.48 -9.07
C ALA A 111 -1.45 -5.32 -10.10
N VAL A 112 -0.81 -6.44 -10.46
CA VAL A 112 0.11 -6.49 -11.60
C VAL A 112 -0.73 -6.68 -12.86
N ILE A 113 -0.59 -5.75 -13.79
CA ILE A 113 -1.33 -5.72 -15.04
C ILE A 113 -0.44 -6.20 -16.17
N GLU A 114 -0.86 -7.26 -16.84
CA GLU A 114 -0.28 -7.69 -18.10
C GLU A 114 -1.06 -7.09 -19.27
N LYS A 115 -0.34 -6.43 -20.18
CA LYS A 115 -0.94 -5.95 -21.41
C LYS A 115 -1.13 -7.15 -22.33
N SER A 116 -2.35 -7.30 -22.84
CA SER A 116 -2.58 -8.09 -24.04
C SER A 116 -2.00 -7.34 -25.24
N ASP A 117 -1.42 -8.08 -26.17
CA ASP A 117 -1.02 -7.55 -27.48
C ASP A 117 -2.25 -7.24 -28.36
N GLU A 118 -3.42 -7.76 -28.00
CA GLU A 118 -4.68 -7.47 -28.68
C GLU A 118 -5.41 -6.27 -28.05
N PRO A 119 -5.76 -5.24 -28.84
CA PRO A 119 -6.34 -4.00 -28.32
C PRO A 119 -7.78 -4.14 -27.78
N SER A 120 -8.45 -5.26 -28.06
CA SER A 120 -9.81 -5.56 -27.61
C SER A 120 -9.89 -6.39 -26.34
N VAL A 121 -8.75 -6.89 -25.84
CA VAL A 121 -8.72 -7.74 -24.65
C VAL A 121 -8.43 -6.87 -23.44
N ASP A 122 -9.32 -6.93 -22.46
CA ASP A 122 -9.13 -6.21 -21.21
C ASP A 122 -7.82 -6.66 -20.53
N PRO A 123 -7.08 -5.71 -19.92
CA PRO A 123 -5.84 -6.03 -19.23
C PRO A 123 -6.08 -7.07 -18.13
N THR A 124 -5.25 -8.12 -18.11
CA THR A 124 -5.36 -9.22 -17.14
C THR A 124 -4.61 -8.86 -15.85
N GLU A 125 -5.26 -9.06 -14.70
CA GLU A 125 -4.62 -9.02 -13.38
C GLU A 125 -3.96 -10.37 -13.09
N VAL A 126 -2.62 -10.41 -12.97
CA VAL A 126 -1.88 -11.67 -12.73
C VAL A 126 -1.46 -11.86 -11.28
N ALA A 127 -1.44 -10.77 -10.50
CA ALA A 127 -1.21 -10.81 -9.06
C ALA A 127 -1.97 -9.67 -8.41
N LYS A 128 -2.47 -9.87 -7.18
CA LYS A 128 -3.26 -8.88 -6.44
C LYS A 128 -2.90 -8.87 -4.96
N SER A 129 -2.91 -7.68 -4.37
CA SER A 129 -2.75 -7.42 -2.94
C SER A 129 -3.83 -6.43 -2.51
N THR A 130 -4.50 -6.69 -1.39
CA THR A 130 -5.65 -5.88 -0.94
C THR A 130 -5.57 -5.64 0.56
N VAL A 131 -5.98 -4.45 0.99
CA VAL A 131 -6.27 -4.12 2.38
C VAL A 131 -7.58 -3.33 2.45
N THR A 132 -8.38 -3.59 3.46
CA THR A 132 -9.63 -2.86 3.70
C THR A 132 -9.40 -1.80 4.77
N PHE A 133 -10.03 -0.64 4.64
CA PHE A 133 -10.03 0.33 5.72
C PHE A 133 -10.63 -0.28 7.00
N PRO A 134 -10.00 -0.06 8.16
CA PRO A 134 -10.46 -0.65 9.41
C PRO A 134 -11.78 -0.01 9.84
N GLN A 135 -12.61 -0.76 10.56
CA GLN A 135 -13.92 -0.28 11.02
C GLN A 135 -13.79 0.95 11.94
N ASP A 136 -12.70 1.05 12.67
CA ASP A 136 -12.44 2.14 13.61
C ASP A 136 -11.63 3.29 12.98
N TYR A 137 -11.69 3.51 11.66
CA TYR A 137 -10.90 4.58 11.01
C TYR A 137 -11.10 5.99 11.60
N GLN A 138 -12.22 6.21 12.30
CA GLN A 138 -12.47 7.44 13.04
C GLN A 138 -11.45 7.69 14.16
N SER A 139 -10.85 6.65 14.75
CA SER A 139 -9.76 6.75 15.73
C SER A 139 -8.46 7.26 15.11
N MET A 140 -8.32 7.17 13.77
CA MET A 140 -7.13 7.58 13.02
C MET A 140 -7.21 8.99 12.43
N ARG A 141 -8.25 9.77 12.79
CA ARG A 141 -8.49 11.11 12.24
C ARG A 141 -7.32 12.08 12.44
N ALA A 142 -7.29 13.10 11.57
CA ALA A 142 -6.42 14.28 11.64
C ALA A 142 -4.91 14.07 11.42
N ALA A 143 -4.42 12.84 11.28
CA ALA A 143 -3.02 12.56 10.95
C ALA A 143 -2.88 11.82 9.61
N TRP A 144 -1.82 12.13 8.86
CA TRP A 144 -1.42 11.32 7.72
C TRP A 144 -1.02 9.93 8.17
N LYS A 145 -1.57 8.90 7.51
CA LYS A 145 -1.29 7.49 7.73
C LYS A 145 -0.77 6.88 6.44
N LEU A 146 0.25 6.03 6.58
CA LEU A 146 0.80 5.27 5.47
C LEU A 146 0.23 3.85 5.52
N PHE A 147 -0.76 3.59 4.67
CA PHE A 147 -1.35 2.27 4.51
C PHE A 147 -0.41 1.40 3.70
N ARG A 148 -0.02 0.27 4.29
CA ARG A 148 0.84 -0.73 3.68
C ARG A 148 0.02 -1.96 3.34
N MET A 149 -0.05 -2.28 2.06
CA MET A 149 -0.68 -3.52 1.58
C MET A 149 0.28 -4.71 1.76
N PRO A 150 -0.23 -5.95 1.75
CA PRO A 150 0.61 -7.15 1.66
C PRO A 150 1.61 -7.11 0.49
N ILE A 151 2.71 -7.84 0.63
CA ILE A 151 3.77 -7.88 -0.38
C ILE A 151 3.19 -8.40 -1.71
N LEU A 152 3.42 -7.65 -2.77
CA LEU A 152 3.07 -7.97 -4.15
C LEU A 152 4.29 -8.52 -4.87
N GLN A 153 4.16 -9.71 -5.46
CA GLN A 153 5.18 -10.28 -6.34
C GLN A 153 4.93 -9.81 -7.77
N VAL A 154 5.97 -9.30 -8.43
CA VAL A 154 5.92 -8.78 -9.79
C VAL A 154 6.81 -9.63 -10.69
N GLY A 155 6.23 -10.26 -11.70
CA GLY A 155 6.99 -10.97 -12.75
C GLY A 155 7.77 -12.17 -12.25
N THR A 156 7.19 -12.99 -11.38
CA THR A 156 7.85 -14.17 -10.77
C THR A 156 7.65 -15.46 -11.57
N GLU A 157 6.70 -15.43 -12.49
CA GLU A 157 6.35 -16.54 -13.36
C GLU A 157 7.43 -16.82 -14.43
N PRO A 158 7.64 -18.09 -14.82
CA PRO A 158 8.57 -18.43 -15.90
C PRO A 158 8.16 -17.75 -17.21
N GLY A 159 9.10 -17.04 -17.84
CA GLY A 159 8.83 -16.34 -19.10
C GLY A 159 8.11 -15.00 -18.96
N ALA A 160 7.90 -14.49 -17.73
CA ALA A 160 7.36 -13.15 -17.48
C ALA A 160 8.02 -12.06 -18.33
N ALA A 161 7.38 -10.90 -18.52
CA ALA A 161 8.07 -9.74 -19.08
C ALA A 161 9.14 -9.20 -18.11
N GLU A 162 10.17 -8.49 -18.57
CA GLU A 162 11.15 -7.87 -17.64
C GLU A 162 10.51 -6.72 -16.84
N TYR A 163 9.54 -6.04 -17.44
CA TYR A 163 8.87 -4.86 -16.90
C TYR A 163 7.36 -5.03 -16.97
N HIS A 164 6.68 -4.66 -15.89
CA HIS A 164 5.24 -4.75 -15.76
C HIS A 164 4.62 -3.37 -15.47
N THR A 165 3.29 -3.31 -15.52
CA THR A 165 2.52 -2.19 -14.97
C THR A 165 1.89 -2.64 -13.66
N VAL A 166 1.98 -1.83 -12.62
CA VAL A 166 1.28 -2.07 -11.37
C VAL A 166 0.21 -1.00 -11.20
N ARG A 167 -1.03 -1.43 -11.06
CA ARG A 167 -2.18 -0.57 -10.78
C ARG A 167 -2.43 -0.58 -9.29
N ILE A 168 -2.52 0.59 -8.66
CA ILE A 168 -2.98 0.75 -7.29
C ILE A 168 -4.30 1.48 -7.34
N SER A 169 -5.31 0.98 -6.63
CA SER A 169 -6.65 1.54 -6.63
C SER A 169 -7.26 1.63 -5.24
N ALA A 170 -8.10 2.64 -5.04
CA ALA A 170 -9.08 2.72 -3.97
C ALA A 170 -10.46 2.67 -4.62
N VAL A 171 -11.22 1.62 -4.38
CA VAL A 171 -12.50 1.36 -5.05
C VAL A 171 -13.58 1.12 -4.02
N ASP A 172 -14.73 1.77 -4.25
CA ASP A 172 -15.96 1.44 -3.57
C ASP A 172 -17.17 1.70 -4.48
N HIS A 173 -17.95 0.65 -4.74
CA HIS A 173 -19.20 0.70 -5.52
C HIS A 173 -20.45 0.50 -4.65
N GLY A 174 -20.34 0.77 -3.35
CA GLY A 174 -21.47 0.73 -2.43
C GLY A 174 -22.48 1.85 -2.71
N THR A 175 -23.63 1.77 -2.03
CA THR A 175 -24.70 2.78 -2.15
C THR A 175 -24.65 3.82 -1.02
N GLY A 176 -23.92 3.54 0.05
CA GLY A 176 -23.76 4.45 1.20
C GLY A 176 -22.92 5.67 0.85
N TRP A 177 -23.33 6.85 1.33
CA TRP A 177 -22.57 8.09 1.18
C TRP A 177 -21.25 8.02 1.95
N LYS A 178 -20.21 8.61 1.37
CA LYS A 178 -18.83 8.64 1.91
C LYS A 178 -18.25 10.02 1.78
N ALA A 179 -17.44 10.45 2.74
CA ALA A 179 -16.82 11.77 2.73
C ALA A 179 -15.51 11.79 3.53
N GLY A 180 -14.73 12.85 3.37
CA GLY A 180 -13.61 13.18 4.25
C GLY A 180 -12.39 12.27 4.09
N LEU A 181 -12.19 11.70 2.90
CA LEU A 181 -10.98 10.95 2.54
C LEU A 181 -10.01 11.87 1.81
N SER A 182 -8.78 11.98 2.30
CA SER A 182 -7.71 12.73 1.62
C SER A 182 -6.58 11.79 1.22
N ILE A 183 -6.15 11.85 -0.04
CA ILE A 183 -5.08 11.03 -0.60
C ILE A 183 -3.95 11.96 -1.03
N ASP A 184 -2.73 11.69 -0.54
CA ASP A 184 -1.51 12.40 -0.98
C ASP A 184 -0.88 11.67 -2.17
N TYR A 185 -0.59 10.38 -2.00
CA TYR A 185 -0.02 9.57 -3.06
C TYR A 185 -0.33 8.07 -2.89
N VAL A 186 -0.12 7.32 -3.96
CA VAL A 186 0.03 5.87 -3.95
C VAL A 186 1.42 5.48 -4.47
N GLY A 187 1.97 4.33 -4.09
CA GLY A 187 3.28 3.93 -4.59
C GLY A 187 3.74 2.52 -4.24
N LEU A 188 5.00 2.23 -4.54
CA LEU A 188 5.64 0.94 -4.29
C LEU A 188 6.94 1.11 -3.49
N GLU A 189 7.01 0.48 -2.31
CA GLU A 189 8.26 0.32 -1.57
C GLU A 189 8.94 -0.99 -2.04
N THR A 190 10.24 -0.96 -2.36
CA THR A 190 10.98 -2.20 -2.67
C THR A 190 11.22 -2.98 -1.38
N VAL A 191 10.98 -4.29 -1.40
CA VAL A 191 11.28 -5.17 -0.25
C VAL A 191 12.67 -5.75 -0.47
N GLU A 192 13.67 -5.23 0.23
CA GLU A 192 15.00 -5.82 0.21
C GLU A 192 14.96 -7.22 0.82
N GLU A 193 15.27 -8.23 0.02
CA GLU A 193 15.61 -9.54 0.57
C GLU A 193 16.96 -9.40 1.27
N ARG A 194 16.95 -9.41 2.60
CA ARG A 194 18.18 -9.65 3.35
C ARG A 194 18.72 -10.98 2.86
N LYS A 195 19.75 -10.94 2.00
CA LYS A 195 20.61 -12.10 1.73
C LYS A 195 21.18 -12.47 3.08
N VAL A 196 20.58 -13.48 3.72
CA VAL A 196 21.19 -14.19 4.83
C VAL A 196 22.46 -14.78 4.23
N ARG A 197 23.58 -14.06 4.38
CA ARG A 197 24.89 -14.62 4.15
C ARG A 197 24.96 -15.79 5.11
N ARG A 198 24.79 -17.01 4.59
CA ARG A 198 25.27 -18.20 5.28
C ARG A 198 26.75 -17.91 5.50
N SER A 199 27.10 -17.52 6.72
CA SER A 199 28.47 -17.59 7.20
C SER A 199 28.87 -19.04 6.98
N GLY A 200 29.73 -19.26 5.98
CA GLY A 200 30.37 -20.54 5.81
C GLY A 200 31.10 -20.84 7.10
N VAL A 201 30.58 -21.81 7.86
CA VAL A 201 31.39 -22.57 8.80
C VAL A 201 32.21 -23.50 7.90
N GLU A 202 33.32 -22.97 7.39
CA GLU A 202 34.46 -23.78 6.97
C GLU A 202 35.26 -24.09 8.24
N GLY A 203 35.26 -25.37 8.59
CA GLY A 203 35.93 -25.94 9.75
C GLY A 203 35.18 -27.24 10.04
N GLY A 204 35.61 -28.41 9.57
CA GLY A 204 36.96 -28.92 9.52
C GLY A 204 36.87 -30.27 10.25
N ASP A 205 37.02 -31.35 9.51
CA ASP A 205 37.05 -32.72 10.04
C ASP A 205 38.12 -32.85 11.13
N THR A 206 37.72 -33.29 12.32
CA THR A 206 38.54 -34.15 13.21
C THR A 206 37.62 -34.96 14.13
N VAL A 207 37.36 -36.20 13.72
CA VAL A 207 37.50 -37.49 14.42
C VAL A 207 37.50 -37.49 15.97
N ASP A 208 36.57 -38.31 16.50
CA ASP A 208 36.52 -39.19 17.69
C ASP A 208 37.20 -38.83 19.02
N SER A 209 36.41 -38.93 20.11
CA SER A 209 36.64 -39.62 21.41
C SER A 209 35.57 -39.09 22.39
N ASP A 210 34.56 -39.85 22.81
CA ASP A 210 34.54 -40.90 23.83
C ASP A 210 34.72 -40.38 25.28
N ASP A 211 33.91 -40.96 26.18
CA ASP A 211 33.86 -40.83 27.65
C ASP A 211 33.45 -39.47 28.28
N SER A 212 32.31 -39.44 28.97
CA SER A 212 32.17 -39.91 30.35
C SER A 212 30.88 -39.38 31.00
N ASP A 213 30.17 -40.29 31.65
CA ASP A 213 29.16 -40.04 32.67
C ASP A 213 29.66 -39.05 33.75
N ASP A 214 28.76 -38.25 34.31
CA ASP A 214 28.62 -38.06 35.76
C ASP A 214 27.53 -37.01 36.09
N ASP A 215 26.46 -37.54 36.67
CA ASP A 215 25.90 -37.18 37.98
C ASP A 215 25.55 -35.73 38.35
N ASP A 216 24.28 -35.62 38.75
CA ASP A 216 23.79 -34.96 39.96
C ASP A 216 24.24 -33.51 40.25
N ASN A 217 23.27 -32.60 40.19
CA ASN A 217 22.91 -31.97 41.46
C ASN A 217 21.44 -31.51 41.52
N GLN A 218 20.81 -32.00 42.57
CA GLN A 218 19.49 -31.63 43.05
C GLN A 218 19.45 -30.18 43.57
N ALA A 219 18.22 -29.78 43.89
CA ALA A 219 17.84 -28.94 45.03
C ALA A 219 17.81 -27.42 44.81
N ARG A 220 16.59 -26.86 44.78
CA ARG A 220 15.84 -26.35 45.96
C ARG A 220 15.15 -25.00 45.68
N LEU A 221 13.87 -24.97 46.08
CA LEU A 221 13.10 -23.87 46.71
C LEU A 221 12.94 -22.58 45.87
N GLY A 222 11.75 -22.10 45.50
CA GLY A 222 10.51 -22.00 46.29
C GLY A 222 10.33 -20.55 46.74
N ASN A 223 9.29 -19.86 46.25
CA ASN A 223 8.50 -18.83 46.95
C ASN A 223 7.43 -18.25 46.01
N SER A 224 6.14 -18.36 46.35
CA SER A 224 5.30 -17.32 46.97
C SER A 224 5.05 -16.14 46.01
N GLY A 225 3.83 -15.91 45.52
CA GLY A 225 2.67 -15.52 46.31
C GLY A 225 2.35 -14.07 45.94
N GLY A 226 1.08 -13.76 45.68
CA GLY A 226 0.66 -12.41 45.31
C GLY A 226 -0.64 -12.41 44.52
N ASP A 227 -1.72 -12.77 45.21
CA ASP A 227 -3.05 -12.24 44.93
C ASP A 227 -2.98 -10.70 44.84
N ASP A 228 -3.73 -10.09 43.93
CA ASP A 228 -4.40 -8.82 44.21
C ASP A 228 -5.51 -8.56 43.19
N ASP A 229 -6.69 -8.43 43.76
CA ASP A 229 -7.96 -8.09 43.16
C ASP A 229 -7.96 -6.67 42.57
N ALA A 230 -8.66 -6.51 41.45
CA ALA A 230 -9.21 -5.20 41.08
C ALA A 230 -10.50 -5.37 40.27
N GLU A 231 -11.61 -5.42 41.02
CA GLU A 231 -12.93 -5.01 40.57
C GLU A 231 -12.91 -3.60 39.96
N GLY A 232 -13.71 -3.36 38.93
CA GLY A 232 -13.85 -2.02 38.36
C GLY A 232 -14.90 -1.94 37.27
N GLY A 233 -16.17 -2.04 37.66
CA GLY A 233 -17.32 -1.88 36.77
C GLY A 233 -17.45 -0.48 36.18
N ALA A 234 -17.91 -0.43 34.93
CA ALA A 234 -18.59 0.69 34.30
C ALA A 234 -19.59 0.04 33.32
N GLY A 235 -20.90 0.16 33.47
CA GLY A 235 -21.63 1.42 33.49
C GLY A 235 -22.49 1.45 32.22
N SER A 236 -23.52 0.60 32.17
CA SER A 236 -24.53 0.59 31.10
C SER A 236 -25.35 1.86 31.17
N TRP A 237 -25.16 2.77 30.20
CA TRP A 237 -26.00 3.93 29.99
C TRP A 237 -27.05 3.63 28.92
N THR A 238 -28.30 3.76 29.36
CA THR A 238 -29.53 3.76 28.60
C THR A 238 -29.73 5.09 27.87
N GLY A 239 -30.49 5.05 26.77
CA GLY A 239 -31.00 6.22 26.04
C GLY A 239 -30.80 6.02 24.53
N GLY A 240 -31.76 5.56 23.73
CA GLY A 240 -33.15 5.99 23.72
C GLY A 240 -33.28 7.28 22.91
N ILE A 241 -33.28 7.19 21.58
CA ILE A 241 -33.74 8.30 20.72
C ILE A 241 -34.72 7.78 19.67
N VAL A 242 -35.85 8.48 19.68
CA VAL A 242 -37.04 8.45 18.86
C VAL A 242 -36.75 9.05 17.47
N GLY A 243 -37.41 8.54 16.42
CA GLY A 243 -37.51 9.23 15.12
C GLY A 243 -38.04 8.31 14.03
N ALA A 244 -39.35 8.06 13.95
CA ALA A 244 -40.32 8.87 13.20
C ALA A 244 -40.00 9.00 11.70
N ALA A 245 -40.64 8.11 10.92
CA ALA A 245 -41.32 8.34 9.63
C ALA A 245 -40.72 9.32 8.60
N ARG A 246 -40.57 8.83 7.37
CA ARG A 246 -41.19 9.48 6.18
C ARG A 246 -41.36 8.50 5.02
N ARG A 247 -42.63 8.40 4.59
CA ARG A 247 -43.10 7.87 3.30
C ARG A 247 -42.88 8.90 2.19
N PHE A 248 -43.05 8.40 0.96
CA PHE A 248 -43.26 9.07 -0.34
C PHE A 248 -41.98 9.42 -1.11
N LEU A 249 -41.87 9.20 -2.43
CA LEU A 249 -42.87 8.98 -3.48
C LEU A 249 -42.23 8.17 -4.63
N ASN A 250 -43.00 7.26 -5.23
CA ASN A 250 -42.79 6.74 -6.60
C ASN A 250 -43.29 7.81 -7.58
N ILE A 251 -42.43 8.35 -8.44
CA ILE A 251 -42.65 8.63 -9.87
C ILE A 251 -41.28 8.53 -10.55
#